data_AF-A0A927LFG9-F1
#
_entry.id   AF-A0A927LFG9-F1
#
_cell.length_a   1.000
_cell.length_b   1.000
_cell.length_c   1.000
_cell.angle_alpha   90.00
_cell.angle_beta   90.00
_cell.angle_gamma   90.00
#
_symmetry.space_group_name_H-M   'P 1'
#
loop_
_entity.id
_entity.type
_entity.pdbx_description
1 polymer ?
#
loop_
_entity_poly.entity_id
_entity_poly.type
_entity_poly.pdbx_seq_one_letter_code
_entity_poly.pdbx_strand_id
1 'polypeptide(L)'
;MRITIYLALIILTNSCNERNATKNTNATITDTISKINLSSRQIELKIDSLKKVTIGYNDNYEKLIKLTFDTVTEKDFLLLDQEKKYIQTSKPEQNDDFFYVKTALIKHKFKKYKDYGGQDSWSGFEYLGYYPGSKLFAITENSTSDNLGFGDFLLLDSLNDFVYNIISFGDGSVELPIPSINNKYFVYYYNSTYKHKNCDIGILKINDKSNPRTYLSEYASYNSTNFAIEKIVWKTDNSFYVKGYEEVYENDKWIKKYNYYKTEFE
;
A
#
# COMPACT_ATOMS: atom_id res chain seq x y z
N MET A 1 -33.95 -1.79 -63.28
CA MET A 1 -33.79 -2.81 -64.34
C MET A 1 -32.42 -3.45 -64.18
N ARG A 2 -32.43 -4.77 -63.91
CA ARG A 2 -31.34 -5.77 -63.94
C ARG A 2 -30.04 -5.56 -63.12
N ILE A 3 -29.92 -6.46 -62.15
CA ILE A 3 -28.76 -6.98 -61.40
C ILE A 3 -27.77 -7.67 -62.36
N THR A 4 -26.46 -7.55 -62.12
CA THR A 4 -25.53 -8.70 -62.25
C THR A 4 -24.30 -8.52 -61.34
N ILE A 5 -24.07 -9.54 -60.52
CA ILE A 5 -22.93 -9.77 -59.62
C ILE A 5 -21.80 -10.42 -60.44
N TYR A 6 -20.53 -10.11 -60.16
CA TYR A 6 -19.46 -11.10 -60.32
C TYR A 6 -18.46 -11.04 -59.15
N LEU A 7 -18.39 -12.18 -58.47
CA LEU A 7 -17.44 -12.58 -57.45
C LEU A 7 -16.23 -13.22 -58.18
N ALA A 8 -15.00 -12.91 -57.77
CA ALA A 8 -13.84 -13.73 -58.16
C ALA A 8 -12.89 -13.88 -56.96
N LEU A 9 -12.86 -15.11 -56.47
CA LEU A 9 -12.00 -15.67 -55.44
C LEU A 9 -10.69 -16.13 -56.10
N ILE A 10 -9.52 -15.76 -55.57
CA ILE A 10 -8.24 -16.35 -55.99
C ILE A 10 -7.63 -17.09 -54.79
N ILE A 11 -7.66 -18.41 -54.88
CA ILE A 11 -6.89 -19.34 -54.06
C ILE A 11 -5.65 -19.71 -54.88
N LEU A 12 -4.46 -19.54 -54.32
CA LEU A 12 -3.23 -20.15 -54.83
C LEU A 12 -2.69 -21.10 -53.76
N THR A 13 -2.85 -22.39 -54.02
CA THR A 13 -2.09 -23.48 -53.40
C THR A 13 -0.99 -23.91 -54.35
N ASN A 14 0.22 -24.10 -53.82
CA ASN A 14 1.26 -24.99 -54.34
C ASN A 14 1.94 -25.56 -53.09
N SER A 15 1.63 -26.79 -52.67
CA SER A 15 2.02 -28.09 -53.23
C SER A 15 3.45 -28.50 -52.88
N CYS A 16 3.52 -29.42 -51.92
CA CYS A 16 4.40 -30.57 -51.74
C CYS A 16 5.80 -30.58 -52.37
N ASN A 17 6.79 -30.97 -51.56
CA ASN A 17 7.40 -32.27 -51.83
C ASN A 17 7.85 -32.99 -50.55
N GLU A 18 7.40 -34.24 -50.42
CA GLU A 18 7.79 -35.24 -49.42
C GLU A 18 9.10 -35.94 -49.81
N ARG A 19 9.75 -36.59 -48.84
CA ARG A 19 9.98 -38.06 -48.77
C ARG A 19 10.99 -38.36 -47.64
N ASN A 20 10.53 -38.98 -46.55
CA ASN A 20 10.55 -40.43 -46.22
C ASN A 20 11.90 -40.89 -45.63
N ALA A 21 11.97 -41.16 -44.32
CA ALA A 21 11.73 -42.45 -43.64
C ALA A 21 13.12 -43.03 -43.20
N THR A 22 13.37 -43.73 -42.08
CA THR A 22 12.56 -44.60 -41.23
C THR A 22 13.35 -44.94 -39.92
N LYS A 23 12.63 -45.18 -38.81
CA LYS A 23 12.88 -46.12 -37.68
C LYS A 23 14.23 -46.15 -36.92
N ASN A 24 14.20 -46.01 -35.60
CA ASN A 24 14.17 -47.17 -34.67
C ASN A 24 14.01 -46.78 -33.18
N THR A 25 13.44 -47.75 -32.47
CA THR A 25 12.91 -47.82 -31.10
C THR A 25 13.94 -47.93 -29.96
N ASN A 26 13.48 -47.48 -28.78
CA ASN A 26 13.79 -47.90 -27.41
C ASN A 26 15.24 -47.81 -26.89
N ALA A 27 15.46 -46.81 -26.02
CA ALA A 27 16.50 -46.86 -24.99
C ALA A 27 15.96 -46.25 -23.67
N THR A 28 15.65 -47.16 -22.76
CA THR A 28 15.85 -47.14 -21.30
C THR A 28 15.79 -45.81 -20.55
N ILE A 29 14.70 -45.66 -19.80
CA ILE A 29 14.55 -44.75 -18.66
C ILE A 29 15.66 -45.05 -17.65
N THR A 30 16.47 -44.04 -17.32
CA THR A 30 17.27 -44.06 -16.10
C THR A 30 16.97 -42.78 -15.35
N ASP A 31 16.32 -42.95 -14.20
CA ASP A 31 16.04 -41.91 -13.23
C ASP A 31 17.33 -41.21 -12.80
N THR A 32 17.35 -39.89 -12.89
CA THR A 32 18.20 -39.07 -12.03
C THR A 32 17.40 -37.86 -11.62
N ILE A 33 16.74 -37.99 -10.47
CA ILE A 33 16.09 -36.90 -9.75
C ILE A 33 17.18 -35.94 -9.30
N SER A 34 17.47 -34.92 -10.11
CA SER A 34 18.14 -33.72 -9.63
C SER A 34 17.09 -32.88 -8.90
N LYS A 35 17.18 -32.88 -7.56
CA LYS A 35 16.49 -31.93 -6.68
C LYS A 35 16.80 -30.51 -7.13
N ILE A 36 15.86 -29.87 -7.83
CA ILE A 36 15.87 -28.43 -8.03
C ILE A 36 15.07 -27.85 -6.86
N ASN A 37 15.80 -27.23 -5.94
CA ASN A 37 15.26 -26.39 -4.88
C ASN A 37 14.31 -25.37 -5.49
N LEU A 38 13.03 -25.43 -5.13
CA LEU A 38 12.10 -24.32 -5.35
C LEU A 38 12.48 -23.20 -4.38
N SER A 39 13.42 -22.34 -4.79
CA SER A 39 13.56 -21.03 -4.18
C SER A 39 12.40 -20.14 -4.63
N SER A 40 11.55 -19.74 -3.69
CA SER A 40 10.87 -18.44 -3.62
C SER A 40 10.62 -17.74 -4.97
N ARG A 41 9.74 -18.30 -5.81
CA ARG A 41 9.19 -17.53 -6.94
C ARG A 41 8.13 -16.59 -6.38
N GLN A 42 8.55 -15.37 -6.03
CA GLN A 42 7.68 -14.23 -5.75
C GLN A 42 6.53 -14.22 -6.77
N ILE A 43 5.30 -14.39 -6.29
CA ILE A 43 4.12 -14.00 -7.06
C ILE A 43 4.01 -12.50 -6.85
N GLU A 44 4.86 -11.77 -7.57
CA GLU A 44 4.72 -10.33 -7.75
C GLU A 44 3.33 -10.09 -8.34
N LEU A 45 2.60 -9.13 -7.76
CA LEU A 45 1.63 -8.40 -8.55
C LEU A 45 2.34 -8.02 -9.85
N LYS A 46 1.79 -8.40 -11.01
CA LYS A 46 2.11 -7.70 -12.26
C LYS A 46 1.53 -6.28 -12.20
N ILE A 47 1.86 -5.53 -11.15
CA ILE A 47 1.84 -4.08 -11.22
C ILE A 47 2.83 -3.79 -12.32
N ASP A 48 2.32 -3.27 -13.43
CA ASP A 48 3.16 -2.63 -14.41
C ASP A 48 4.04 -1.63 -13.64
N SER A 49 5.35 -1.89 -13.54
CA SER A 49 6.29 -1.04 -12.81
C SER A 49 6.18 0.43 -13.23
N LEU A 50 5.68 0.69 -14.44
CA LEU A 50 5.39 2.03 -14.95
C LEU A 50 4.25 2.74 -14.20
N LYS A 51 3.37 2.04 -13.48
CA LYS A 51 2.24 2.59 -12.71
C LYS A 51 2.44 2.56 -11.19
N LYS A 52 3.66 2.32 -10.72
CA LYS A 52 4.01 2.42 -9.29
C LYS A 52 4.73 3.74 -9.03
N VAL A 53 4.31 4.44 -7.97
CA VAL A 53 5.03 5.58 -7.39
C VAL A 53 5.40 5.18 -5.97
N THR A 54 6.67 5.30 -5.63
CA THR A 54 7.15 5.03 -4.28
C THR A 54 7.44 6.35 -3.58
N ILE A 55 6.96 6.46 -2.35
CA ILE A 55 6.99 7.64 -1.50
C ILE A 55 7.67 7.24 -0.19
N GLY A 56 8.42 8.14 0.44
CA GLY A 56 8.99 7.90 1.76
C GLY A 56 10.44 7.45 1.76
N TYR A 57 11.24 7.81 0.75
CA TYR A 57 12.68 7.55 0.79
C TYR A 57 13.33 8.46 1.84
N ASN A 58 14.18 7.88 2.71
CA ASN A 58 14.83 8.60 3.80
C ASN A 58 15.55 9.89 3.32
N ASP A 59 16.27 9.80 2.19
CA ASP A 59 17.01 10.92 1.59
C ASP A 59 16.12 12.10 1.13
N ASN A 60 14.82 11.86 0.95
CA ASN A 60 13.86 12.90 0.63
C ASN A 60 13.38 13.60 1.90
N TYR A 61 13.10 12.84 2.96
CA TYR A 61 12.56 13.39 4.21
C TYR A 61 13.45 14.45 4.83
N GLU A 62 14.78 14.29 4.78
CA GLU A 62 15.72 15.29 5.29
C GLU A 62 15.55 16.68 4.66
N LYS A 63 15.06 16.73 3.41
CA LYS A 63 14.90 17.97 2.63
C LYS A 63 13.50 18.58 2.73
N LEU A 64 12.54 17.85 3.31
CA LEU A 64 11.17 18.33 3.44
C LEU A 64 11.05 19.41 4.51
N ILE A 65 9.97 20.20 4.41
CA ILE A 65 9.54 21.11 5.45
C ILE A 65 9.40 20.32 6.76
N LYS A 66 9.98 20.82 7.84
CA LYS A 66 9.88 20.19 9.16
C LYS A 66 8.72 20.80 9.93
N LEU A 67 7.78 19.96 10.34
CA LEU A 67 6.67 20.40 11.17
C LEU A 67 7.18 20.79 12.57
N THR A 68 6.48 21.72 13.18
CA THR A 68 6.72 22.15 14.56
C THR A 68 5.45 21.97 15.37
N PHE A 69 5.58 21.43 16.58
CA PHE A 69 4.44 21.14 17.44
C PHE A 69 4.44 22.02 18.68
N ASP A 70 3.32 22.70 18.90
CA ASP A 70 3.02 23.41 20.14
C ASP A 70 2.14 22.55 21.03
N THR A 71 2.35 22.61 22.35
CA THR A 71 1.43 22.00 23.32
C THR A 71 0.09 22.74 23.35
N VAL A 72 -1.00 21.98 23.48
CA VAL A 72 -2.36 22.50 23.68
C VAL A 72 -3.04 21.79 24.84
N THR A 73 -4.22 22.25 25.25
CA THR A 73 -4.98 21.57 26.29
C THR A 73 -5.77 20.39 25.73
N GLU A 74 -6.07 19.41 26.58
CA GLU A 74 -7.02 18.34 26.25
C GLU A 74 -8.37 18.88 25.79
N LYS A 75 -8.84 19.95 26.45
CA LYS A 75 -10.10 20.61 26.11
C LYS A 75 -10.10 21.11 24.67
N ASP A 76 -9.00 21.72 24.21
CA ASP A 76 -8.89 22.21 22.83
C ASP A 76 -8.93 21.07 21.81
N PHE A 77 -8.30 19.93 22.13
CA PHE A 77 -8.36 18.72 21.30
C PHE A 77 -9.78 18.14 21.22
N LEU A 78 -10.44 17.97 22.37
CA LEU A 78 -11.77 17.36 22.45
C LEU A 78 -12.86 18.20 21.77
N LEU A 79 -12.68 19.52 21.64
CA LEU A 79 -13.59 20.36 20.84
C LEU A 79 -13.56 20.01 19.35
N LEU A 80 -12.46 19.45 18.86
CA LEU A 80 -12.27 19.05 17.46
C LEU A 80 -12.56 17.57 17.24
N ASP A 81 -12.44 16.74 18.28
CA ASP A 81 -12.57 15.29 18.20
C ASP A 81 -14.00 14.83 17.93
N GLN A 82 -14.41 15.00 16.68
CA GLN A 82 -15.64 14.50 16.13
C GLN A 82 -15.32 13.27 15.30
N GLU A 83 -16.03 12.18 15.53
CA GLU A 83 -15.92 10.98 14.70
C GLU A 83 -16.32 11.29 13.26
N LYS A 84 -15.32 11.52 12.40
CA LYS A 84 -15.52 11.68 10.96
C LYS A 84 -15.04 10.43 10.26
N LYS A 85 -15.98 9.70 9.66
CA LYS A 85 -15.67 8.54 8.83
C LYS A 85 -15.18 9.00 7.46
N TYR A 86 -13.86 8.97 7.24
CA TYR A 86 -13.23 9.32 5.97
C TYR A 86 -12.93 8.12 5.07
N ILE A 87 -13.05 6.90 5.59
CA ILE A 87 -12.79 5.65 4.87
C ILE A 87 -14.00 4.71 4.94
N GLN A 88 -14.27 4.02 3.83
CA GLN A 88 -15.28 2.97 3.74
C GLN A 88 -14.62 1.60 3.94
N THR A 89 -15.02 0.91 5.00
CA THR A 89 -14.43 -0.38 5.44
C THR A 89 -15.25 -1.60 5.01
N SER A 90 -16.12 -1.45 4.02
CA SER A 90 -16.89 -2.58 3.48
C SER A 90 -15.94 -3.63 2.92
N LYS A 91 -16.09 -4.89 3.36
CA LYS A 91 -15.22 -5.98 2.93
C LYS A 91 -15.38 -6.24 1.42
N PRO A 92 -14.27 -6.41 0.68
CA PRO A 92 -14.32 -6.78 -0.73
C PRO A 92 -14.82 -8.21 -0.91
N GLU A 93 -15.13 -8.57 -2.16
CA GLU A 93 -15.30 -9.96 -2.57
C GLU A 93 -14.04 -10.76 -2.20
N GLN A 94 -14.20 -11.94 -1.61
CA GLN A 94 -13.09 -12.74 -1.11
C GLN A 94 -13.45 -14.23 -0.98
N ASN A 95 -12.42 -15.06 -1.02
CA ASN A 95 -12.46 -16.48 -0.63
C ASN A 95 -11.41 -16.72 0.47
N ASP A 96 -11.10 -17.97 0.79
CA ASP A 96 -10.20 -18.29 1.91
C ASP A 96 -8.79 -17.72 1.74
N ASP A 97 -8.27 -17.71 0.51
CA ASP A 97 -6.86 -17.34 0.25
C ASP A 97 -6.71 -15.95 -0.36
N PHE A 98 -7.76 -15.37 -0.92
CA PHE A 98 -7.67 -14.15 -1.70
C PHE A 98 -8.81 -13.19 -1.42
N PHE A 99 -8.54 -11.90 -1.59
CA PHE A 99 -9.54 -10.86 -1.78
C PHE A 99 -9.36 -10.17 -3.12
N TYR A 100 -10.42 -9.52 -3.59
CA TYR A 100 -10.46 -8.91 -4.92
C TYR A 100 -10.90 -7.45 -4.86
N VAL A 101 -10.12 -6.58 -5.49
CA VAL A 101 -10.44 -5.15 -5.60
C VAL A 101 -10.69 -4.83 -7.06
N LYS A 102 -11.86 -4.26 -7.37
CA LYS A 102 -12.23 -3.87 -8.73
C LYS A 102 -11.95 -2.38 -8.94
N THR A 103 -11.10 -2.07 -9.91
CA THR A 103 -10.92 -0.71 -10.46
C THR A 103 -11.75 -0.55 -11.73
N ALA A 104 -11.72 0.63 -12.33
CA ALA A 104 -12.35 0.91 -13.62
C ALA A 104 -11.74 0.10 -14.78
N LEU A 105 -10.49 -0.35 -14.63
CA LEU A 105 -9.75 -1.05 -15.66
C LEU A 105 -9.79 -2.56 -15.46
N ILE A 106 -9.47 -3.03 -14.25
CA ILE A 106 -9.31 -4.46 -13.97
C ILE A 106 -9.80 -4.86 -12.57
N LYS A 107 -9.95 -6.17 -12.38
CA LYS A 107 -10.18 -6.77 -11.05
C LYS A 107 -8.87 -7.37 -10.55
N HIS A 108 -8.27 -6.70 -9.58
CA HIS A 108 -7.03 -7.12 -8.93
C HIS A 108 -7.31 -8.25 -7.93
N LYS A 109 -6.40 -9.22 -7.87
CA LYS A 109 -6.45 -10.36 -6.97
C LYS A 109 -5.27 -10.26 -5.99
N PHE A 110 -5.56 -10.24 -4.70
CA PHE A 110 -4.56 -10.13 -3.64
C PHE A 110 -4.58 -11.38 -2.77
N LYS A 111 -3.40 -11.97 -2.53
CA LYS A 111 -3.24 -13.08 -1.57
C LYS A 111 -3.41 -12.51 -0.16
N LYS A 112 -4.33 -13.05 0.62
CA LYS A 112 -4.52 -12.63 2.01
C LYS A 112 -3.26 -12.92 2.82
N TYR A 113 -2.92 -11.99 3.71
CA TYR A 113 -1.97 -12.28 4.77
C TYR A 113 -2.49 -13.44 5.63
N LYS A 114 -1.66 -14.47 5.83
CA LYS A 114 -1.94 -15.63 6.66
C LYS A 114 -0.69 -16.01 7.45
N ASP A 115 -0.89 -16.30 8.72
CA ASP A 115 0.07 -17.06 9.51
C ASP A 115 -0.08 -18.54 9.13
N TYR A 116 0.88 -19.05 8.37
CA TYR A 116 0.89 -20.46 7.95
C TYR A 116 1.51 -21.38 9.03
N GLY A 117 2.04 -20.82 10.12
CA GLY A 117 2.80 -21.54 11.14
C GLY A 117 4.12 -22.14 10.63
N GLY A 118 5.04 -22.48 11.54
CA GLY A 118 6.30 -23.18 11.20
C GLY A 118 7.47 -22.28 10.80
N GLN A 119 8.35 -22.77 9.90
CA GLN A 119 9.56 -22.07 9.43
C GLN A 119 9.32 -21.19 8.18
N ASP A 120 8.11 -21.16 7.64
CA ASP A 120 7.80 -20.43 6.41
C ASP A 120 7.55 -18.94 6.72
N SER A 121 8.17 -18.05 5.93
CA SER A 121 7.94 -16.61 6.04
C SER A 121 6.48 -16.25 5.78
N TRP A 122 5.88 -15.45 6.67
CA TRP A 122 4.53 -14.92 6.51
C TRP A 122 4.54 -13.88 5.41
N SER A 123 3.55 -13.88 4.52
CA SER A 123 3.42 -12.83 3.52
C SER A 123 2.03 -12.76 2.92
N GLY A 124 1.57 -11.54 2.63
CA GLY A 124 0.33 -11.30 1.94
C GLY A 124 -0.18 -9.89 2.20
N PHE A 125 -1.42 -9.66 1.77
CA PHE A 125 -2.05 -8.37 1.78
C PHE A 125 -3.24 -8.34 2.72
N GLU A 126 -3.54 -7.15 3.23
CA GLU A 126 -4.76 -6.87 3.97
C GLU A 126 -5.47 -5.65 3.39
N TYR A 127 -6.79 -5.75 3.22
CA TYR A 127 -7.60 -4.64 2.76
C TYR A 127 -8.08 -3.80 3.95
N LEU A 128 -7.75 -2.51 3.95
CA LEU A 128 -8.09 -1.60 5.04
C LEU A 128 -9.33 -0.75 4.75
N GLY A 129 -9.60 -0.45 3.47
CA GLY A 129 -10.79 0.30 3.08
C GLY A 129 -10.65 1.07 1.77
N TYR A 130 -11.61 1.96 1.52
CA TYR A 130 -11.68 2.81 0.35
C TYR A 130 -11.90 4.27 0.74
N TYR A 131 -11.06 5.18 0.24
CA TYR A 131 -11.22 6.62 0.39
C TYR A 131 -12.11 7.16 -0.73
N PRO A 132 -13.38 7.52 -0.46
CA PRO A 132 -14.27 8.01 -1.51
C PRO A 132 -13.83 9.35 -2.10
N GLY A 133 -13.21 10.22 -1.30
CA GLY A 133 -12.77 11.56 -1.73
C GLY A 133 -11.61 11.51 -2.73
N SER A 134 -10.61 10.67 -2.47
CA SER A 134 -9.43 10.51 -3.33
C SER A 134 -9.55 9.36 -4.35
N LYS A 135 -10.58 8.52 -4.19
CA LYS A 135 -10.84 7.31 -4.98
C LYS A 135 -9.69 6.30 -4.91
N LEU A 136 -9.14 6.10 -3.72
CA LEU A 136 -8.02 5.20 -3.46
C LEU A 136 -8.47 4.03 -2.58
N PHE A 137 -8.10 2.81 -2.93
CA PHE A 137 -8.17 1.66 -2.03
C PHE A 137 -6.92 1.62 -1.14
N ALA A 138 -7.11 1.41 0.15
CA ALA A 138 -6.06 1.26 1.16
C ALA A 138 -5.77 -0.22 1.41
N ILE A 139 -4.53 -0.63 1.20
CA ILE A 139 -4.09 -2.01 1.30
C ILE A 139 -2.72 -2.02 1.99
N THR A 140 -2.47 -2.94 2.90
CA THR A 140 -1.11 -3.21 3.41
C THR A 140 -0.55 -4.47 2.76
N GLU A 141 0.75 -4.47 2.52
CA GLU A 141 1.51 -5.67 2.18
C GLU A 141 2.41 -5.98 3.37
N ASN A 142 2.18 -7.12 4.01
CA ASN A 142 2.95 -7.54 5.17
C ASN A 142 3.77 -8.77 4.80
N SER A 143 4.98 -8.84 5.33
CA SER A 143 5.85 -10.01 5.22
C SER A 143 6.65 -10.23 6.50
N THR A 144 7.24 -11.41 6.68
CA THR A 144 8.26 -11.64 7.70
C THR A 144 9.54 -12.19 7.12
N SER A 145 10.67 -11.81 7.69
CA SER A 145 11.98 -12.44 7.46
C SER A 145 12.71 -12.49 8.78
N ASP A 146 13.37 -13.60 9.09
CA ASP A 146 14.19 -13.75 10.30
C ASP A 146 13.46 -13.38 11.62
N ASN A 147 12.16 -13.71 11.71
CA ASN A 147 11.25 -13.35 12.81
C ASN A 147 10.97 -11.84 12.97
N LEU A 148 11.38 -11.00 12.01
CA LEU A 148 11.02 -9.59 11.93
C LEU A 148 9.85 -9.42 10.96
N GLY A 149 8.93 -8.52 11.32
CA GLY A 149 7.79 -8.16 10.49
C GLY A 149 8.06 -6.91 9.67
N PHE A 150 7.79 -6.99 8.37
CA PHE A 150 7.93 -5.91 7.42
C PHE A 150 6.57 -5.54 6.83
N GLY A 151 6.31 -4.24 6.68
CA GLY A 151 5.03 -3.78 6.12
C GLY A 151 5.18 -2.57 5.20
N ASP A 152 4.55 -2.66 4.04
CA ASP A 152 4.37 -1.57 3.08
C ASP A 152 2.90 -1.13 3.07
N PHE A 153 2.67 0.17 2.87
CA PHE A 153 1.32 0.72 2.75
C PHE A 153 1.03 1.15 1.31
N LEU A 154 -0.01 0.57 0.72
CA LEU A 154 -0.39 0.77 -0.68
C LEU A 154 -1.71 1.55 -0.79
N LEU A 155 -1.69 2.58 -1.63
CA LEU A 155 -2.89 3.26 -2.11
C LEU A 155 -3.08 2.95 -3.60
N LEU A 156 -4.13 2.21 -3.95
CA LEU A 156 -4.47 1.85 -5.33
C LEU A 156 -5.57 2.76 -5.88
N ASP A 157 -5.29 3.51 -6.94
CA ASP A 157 -6.26 4.38 -7.61
C ASP A 157 -7.30 3.56 -8.37
N SER A 158 -8.57 3.75 -8.00
CA SER A 158 -9.69 3.01 -8.58
C SER A 158 -9.99 3.35 -10.04
N LEU A 159 -9.41 4.43 -10.59
CA LEU A 159 -9.69 4.90 -11.94
C LEU A 159 -8.62 4.48 -12.96
N ASN A 160 -7.34 4.46 -12.58
CA ASN A 160 -6.22 4.34 -13.53
C ASN A 160 -5.20 3.24 -13.18
N ASP A 161 -5.41 2.50 -12.10
CA ASP A 161 -4.53 1.46 -11.54
C ASP A 161 -3.15 1.96 -11.07
N PHE A 162 -2.95 3.27 -10.84
CA PHE A 162 -1.73 3.72 -10.20
C PHE A 162 -1.68 3.26 -8.74
N VAL A 163 -0.51 2.76 -8.34
CA VAL A 163 -0.22 2.35 -6.97
C VAL A 163 0.77 3.33 -6.37
N TYR A 164 0.39 3.95 -5.26
CA TYR A 164 1.28 4.76 -4.44
C TYR A 164 1.72 3.91 -3.23
N ASN A 165 2.98 3.50 -3.23
CA ASN A 165 3.59 2.77 -2.13
C ASN A 165 4.22 3.77 -1.17
N ILE A 166 3.75 3.81 0.07
CA ILE A 166 4.31 4.62 1.15
C ILE A 166 5.23 3.69 1.94
N ILE A 167 6.54 3.91 1.78
CA ILE A 167 7.57 3.24 2.56
C ILE A 167 7.41 3.68 4.01
N SER A 168 7.46 2.71 4.93
CA SER A 168 7.45 2.99 6.35
C SER A 168 8.75 3.59 6.86
N PHE A 169 8.64 4.34 7.96
CA PHE A 169 9.78 4.85 8.71
C PHE A 169 10.49 3.76 9.53
N GLY A 170 9.82 2.62 9.74
CA GLY A 170 10.35 1.48 10.48
C GLY A 170 9.98 0.16 9.82
N ASP A 171 10.00 -0.91 10.60
CA ASP A 171 9.85 -2.27 10.07
C ASP A 171 8.41 -2.53 9.60
N GLY A 172 7.39 -2.18 10.39
CA GLY A 172 5.98 -2.37 10.03
C GLY A 172 5.41 -1.25 9.15
N SER A 173 4.23 -1.43 8.54
CA SER A 173 3.60 -0.40 7.70
C SER A 173 3.25 0.87 8.48
N VAL A 174 3.18 2.02 7.80
CA VAL A 174 2.60 3.23 8.38
C VAL A 174 1.12 3.03 8.72
N GLU A 175 0.63 3.82 9.66
CA GLU A 175 -0.78 3.89 10.01
C GLU A 175 -1.62 4.47 8.86
N LEU A 176 -2.91 4.14 8.86
CA LEU A 176 -3.86 4.54 7.82
C LEU A 176 -3.81 6.07 7.59
N PRO A 177 -3.47 6.54 6.37
CA PRO A 177 -3.42 7.97 6.08
C PRO A 177 -4.75 8.69 6.35
N ILE A 178 -4.70 9.84 7.00
CA ILE A 178 -5.87 10.60 7.43
C ILE A 178 -5.99 11.85 6.53
N PRO A 179 -7.05 11.97 5.71
CA PRO A 179 -7.20 13.11 4.82
C PRO A 179 -7.53 14.38 5.61
N SER A 180 -6.99 15.49 5.12
CA SER A 180 -7.36 16.83 5.55
C SER A 180 -8.83 17.15 5.23
N ILE A 181 -9.38 18.20 5.83
CA ILE A 181 -10.82 18.52 5.75
C ILE A 181 -11.36 18.53 4.32
N ASN A 182 -10.60 19.09 3.38
CA ASN A 182 -10.98 19.17 1.96
C ASN A 182 -10.15 18.25 1.06
N ASN A 183 -9.52 17.19 1.60
CA ASN A 183 -8.66 16.26 0.87
C ASN A 183 -7.53 16.96 0.09
N LYS A 184 -6.91 17.99 0.67
CA LYS A 184 -5.70 18.61 0.09
C LYS A 184 -4.42 17.89 0.52
N TYR A 185 -4.45 17.27 1.69
CA TYR A 185 -3.33 16.55 2.25
C TYR A 185 -3.76 15.22 2.85
N PHE A 186 -2.83 14.28 2.92
CA PHE A 186 -2.86 13.16 3.85
C PHE A 186 -1.81 13.38 4.92
N VAL A 187 -2.15 13.12 6.18
CA VAL A 187 -1.16 12.87 7.24
C VAL A 187 -1.10 11.38 7.50
N TYR A 188 0.10 10.83 7.60
CA TYR A 188 0.35 9.44 7.98
C TYR A 188 1.49 9.42 8.98
N TYR A 189 1.55 8.37 9.78
CA TYR A 189 2.54 8.28 10.83
C TYR A 189 2.93 6.82 11.11
N TYR A 190 4.03 6.65 11.82
CA TYR A 190 4.46 5.37 12.36
C TYR A 190 4.92 5.59 13.80
N ASN A 191 4.44 4.76 14.72
CA ASN A 191 4.95 4.71 16.09
C ASN A 191 6.05 3.66 16.17
N SER A 192 7.21 4.02 16.72
CA SER A 192 8.33 3.09 16.86
C SER A 192 7.97 1.92 17.79
N THR A 193 7.99 0.69 17.27
CA THR A 193 7.63 -0.52 18.04
C THR A 193 8.53 -0.76 19.27
N TYR A 194 9.78 -0.31 19.23
CA TYR A 194 10.78 -0.59 20.28
C TYR A 194 10.97 0.55 21.27
N LYS A 195 10.16 1.62 21.19
CA LYS A 195 10.29 2.77 22.09
C LYS A 195 8.94 3.13 22.67
N HIS A 196 8.92 3.34 23.99
CA HIS A 196 7.74 3.70 24.78
C HIS A 196 7.23 5.13 24.53
N LYS A 197 7.98 5.89 23.72
CA LYS A 197 7.60 7.14 23.07
C LYS A 197 8.46 7.23 21.84
N ASN A 198 7.89 7.74 20.75
CA ASN A 198 8.53 8.20 19.51
C ASN A 198 7.58 7.90 18.34
N CYS A 199 7.54 8.82 17.39
CA CYS A 199 6.83 8.63 16.14
C CYS A 199 7.49 9.39 15.01
N ASP A 200 7.20 8.94 13.81
CA ASP A 200 7.49 9.65 12.58
C ASP A 200 6.18 10.06 11.92
N ILE A 201 6.12 11.26 11.37
CA ILE A 201 4.95 11.81 10.69
C ILE A 201 5.37 12.28 9.31
N GLY A 202 4.60 11.91 8.30
CA GLY A 202 4.69 12.45 6.96
C GLY A 202 3.39 13.14 6.54
N ILE A 203 3.53 14.17 5.70
CA ILE A 203 2.42 14.81 5.00
C ILE A 203 2.59 14.58 3.51
N LEU A 204 1.56 14.03 2.86
CA LEU A 204 1.45 13.99 1.42
C LEU A 204 0.53 15.09 0.95
N LYS A 205 0.96 15.84 -0.06
CA LYS A 205 0.08 16.71 -0.83
C LYS A 205 -0.69 15.89 -1.85
N ILE A 206 -1.99 16.15 -1.94
CA ILE A 206 -2.91 15.59 -2.94
C ILE A 206 -3.02 16.62 -4.07
N ASN A 207 -2.36 16.35 -5.19
CA ASN A 207 -2.33 17.20 -6.36
C ASN A 207 -3.47 16.85 -7.33
N ASP A 208 -3.52 17.56 -8.46
CA ASP A 208 -4.44 17.22 -9.54
C ASP A 208 -4.08 15.88 -10.21
N LYS A 209 -5.10 15.16 -10.71
CA LYS A 209 -4.94 13.82 -11.33
C LYS A 209 -4.47 13.85 -12.79
N SER A 210 -4.24 15.01 -13.39
CA SER A 210 -3.70 15.13 -14.77
C SER A 210 -2.38 14.39 -14.97
N ASN A 211 -1.53 14.35 -13.94
CA ASN A 211 -0.35 13.50 -13.89
C ASN A 211 -0.41 12.54 -12.69
N PRO A 212 -0.81 11.28 -12.89
CA PRO A 212 -0.87 10.29 -11.82
C PRO A 212 0.46 10.07 -11.10
N ARG A 213 1.61 10.30 -11.75
CA ARG A 213 2.92 10.13 -11.09
C ARG A 213 3.17 11.11 -9.96
N THR A 214 2.51 12.25 -10.00
CA THR A 214 2.68 13.34 -9.00
C THR A 214 1.39 13.59 -8.23
N TYR A 215 0.37 12.75 -8.38
CA TYR A 215 -0.91 12.93 -7.69
C TYR A 215 -0.73 12.95 -6.17
N LEU A 216 0.14 12.08 -5.64
CA LEU A 216 0.60 12.14 -4.26
C LEU A 216 2.09 12.51 -4.26
N SER A 217 2.46 13.52 -3.49
CA SER A 217 3.85 13.97 -3.33
C SER A 217 4.15 14.30 -1.87
N GLU A 218 5.36 13.98 -1.42
CA GLU A 218 5.86 14.35 -0.10
C GLU A 218 5.85 15.87 0.08
N TYR A 219 5.45 16.35 1.26
CA TYR A 219 5.32 17.77 1.54
C TYR A 219 6.10 18.21 2.77
N ALA A 220 5.77 17.61 3.91
CA ALA A 220 6.36 17.94 5.20
C ALA A 220 6.56 16.68 6.03
N SER A 221 7.42 16.76 7.04
CA SER A 221 7.71 15.63 7.93
C SER A 221 8.03 16.07 9.35
N TYR A 222 7.97 15.12 10.27
CA TYR A 222 8.39 15.29 11.65
C TYR A 222 8.91 13.97 12.22
N ASN A 223 9.98 14.04 12.98
CA ASN A 223 10.44 12.94 13.81
C ASN A 223 10.30 13.39 15.28
N SER A 224 9.54 12.64 16.06
CA SER A 224 9.29 12.90 17.47
C SER A 224 10.16 12.00 18.34
N THR A 225 10.90 12.61 19.26
CA THR A 225 11.49 11.92 20.42
C THR A 225 10.64 12.08 21.69
N ASN A 226 9.52 12.78 21.59
CA ASN A 226 8.80 13.30 22.76
C ASN A 226 7.49 12.56 23.04
N PHE A 227 6.88 11.97 22.00
CA PHE A 227 5.61 11.25 22.11
C PHE A 227 5.45 10.22 20.99
N ALA A 228 4.67 9.18 21.23
CA ALA A 228 4.00 8.37 20.22
C ALA A 228 2.58 8.93 19.98
N ILE A 229 1.95 8.59 18.86
CA ILE A 229 0.64 9.11 18.47
C ILE A 229 -0.46 8.13 18.88
N GLU A 230 -1.45 8.61 19.62
CA GLU A 230 -2.71 7.90 19.86
C GLU A 230 -3.75 8.26 18.78
N LYS A 231 -3.84 9.55 18.42
CA LYS A 231 -4.86 10.05 17.49
C LYS A 231 -4.45 11.36 16.85
N ILE A 232 -4.85 11.55 15.60
CA ILE A 232 -4.73 12.81 14.86
C ILE A 232 -6.12 13.30 14.44
N VAL A 233 -6.37 14.60 14.57
CA VAL A 233 -7.60 15.26 14.12
C VAL A 233 -7.26 16.54 13.36
N TRP A 234 -7.77 16.68 12.14
CA TRP A 234 -7.60 17.89 11.34
C TRP A 234 -8.51 19.02 11.81
N LYS A 235 -7.95 20.21 11.99
CA LYS A 235 -8.70 21.46 12.25
C LYS A 235 -8.95 22.25 10.97
N THR A 236 -7.98 22.26 10.06
CA THR A 236 -8.06 22.87 8.73
C THR A 236 -7.38 21.95 7.71
N ASP A 237 -7.13 22.40 6.48
CA ASP A 237 -6.25 21.66 5.56
C ASP A 237 -4.77 21.75 5.93
N ASN A 238 -4.39 22.77 6.69
CA ASN A 238 -3.00 23.14 6.97
C ASN A 238 -2.65 23.01 8.45
N SER A 239 -3.59 22.52 9.27
CA SER A 239 -3.36 22.32 10.70
C SER A 239 -4.12 21.13 11.26
N PHE A 240 -3.44 20.37 12.10
CA PHE A 240 -3.99 19.22 12.81
C PHE A 240 -3.48 19.16 14.24
N TYR A 241 -4.25 18.45 15.05
CA TYR A 241 -4.04 18.25 16.46
C TYR A 241 -3.72 16.78 16.70
N VAL A 242 -2.87 16.52 17.69
CA VAL A 242 -2.37 15.20 18.04
C VAL A 242 -2.65 14.95 19.51
N LYS A 243 -3.31 13.83 19.81
CA LYS A 243 -3.25 13.21 21.13
C LYS A 243 -2.04 12.29 21.10
N GLY A 244 -0.98 12.69 21.77
CA GLY A 244 0.23 11.90 21.93
C GLY A 244 0.28 11.19 23.27
N TYR A 245 1.12 10.17 23.38
CA TYR A 245 1.39 9.50 24.65
C TYR A 245 2.87 9.18 24.84
N GLU A 246 3.26 8.99 26.10
CA GLU A 246 4.42 8.19 26.49
C GLU A 246 3.95 7.05 27.41
N GLU A 247 4.56 5.89 27.28
CA GLU A 247 4.37 4.80 28.22
C GLU A 247 5.37 4.94 29.37
N VAL A 248 4.85 4.96 30.59
CA VAL A 248 5.64 5.02 31.83
C VAL A 248 5.36 3.76 32.62
N TYR A 249 6.40 3.17 33.21
CA TYR A 249 6.25 2.00 34.05
C TYR A 249 5.91 2.42 35.49
N GLU A 250 4.69 2.12 35.93
CA GLU A 250 4.19 2.43 37.27
C GLU A 250 3.36 1.25 37.80
N ASN A 251 3.54 0.88 39.08
CA ASN A 251 2.80 -0.20 39.74
C ASN A 251 2.83 -1.53 38.95
N ASP A 252 4.02 -1.94 38.52
CA ASP A 252 4.29 -3.15 37.73
C ASP A 252 3.56 -3.23 36.38
N LYS A 253 3.17 -2.08 35.81
CA LYS A 253 2.48 -2.01 34.51
C LYS A 253 2.95 -0.79 33.72
N TRP A 254 2.97 -0.94 32.40
CA TRP A 254 3.10 0.19 31.48
C TRP A 254 1.76 0.94 31.40
N ILE A 255 1.79 2.24 31.66
CA ILE A 255 0.64 3.13 31.56
C ILE A 255 0.90 4.23 30.54
N LYS A 256 -0.10 4.57 29.73
CA LYS A 256 -0.02 5.70 28.79
C LYS A 256 -0.32 7.00 29.53
N LYS A 257 0.63 7.94 29.50
CA LYS A 257 0.42 9.35 29.90
C LYS A 257 0.22 10.19 28.65
N TYR A 258 -0.91 10.88 28.58
CA TYR A 258 -1.30 11.63 27.39
C TYR A 258 -0.86 13.09 27.46
N ASN A 259 -0.42 13.61 26.32
CA ASN A 259 -0.16 15.02 26.08
C ASN A 259 -0.77 15.42 24.73
N TYR A 260 -1.10 16.70 24.57
CA TYR A 260 -1.83 17.19 23.42
C TYR A 260 -1.02 18.25 22.68
N TYR A 261 -0.99 18.15 21.36
CA TYR A 261 -0.17 18.99 20.50
C TYR A 261 -0.98 19.51 19.31
N LYS A 262 -0.54 20.62 18.73
CA LYS A 262 -1.00 21.12 17.42
C LYS A 262 0.21 21.40 16.53
N THR A 263 0.01 21.27 15.23
CA THR A 263 0.92 21.81 14.21
C THR A 263 0.13 22.60 13.18
N GLU A 264 0.79 23.57 12.58
CA GLU A 264 0.31 24.32 11.43
C GLU A 264 1.46 24.48 10.44
N PHE A 265 1.16 24.39 9.15
CA PHE A 265 2.14 24.49 8.08
C PHE A 265 1.56 25.26 6.92
N GLU A 266 2.38 26.07 6.27
CA GLU A 266 2.01 26.81 5.06
C GLU A 266 1.97 25.89 3.85
#